data_AF-C0JW89-F1
#
_entry.id   AF-C0JW89-F1
#
_cell.length_a   1.000
_cell.length_b   1.000
_cell.length_c   1.000
_cell.angle_alpha   90.00
_cell.angle_beta   90.00
_cell.angle_gamma   90.00
#
_symmetry.space_group_name_H-M   'P 1'
#
loop_
_entity.id
_entity.type
_entity.pdbx_description
1 polymer ?
#
loop_
_entity_poly.entity_id
_entity_poly.type
_entity_poly.pdbx_seq_one_letter_code
_entity_poly.pdbx_strand_id
1 'polypeptide(L)' 'MIFLFISLFMLFFKWHRFIFILISLEFMMMSLFMKFMGLLTEIMFFYFMCFSVISSILGMVVMVGGMKFYGSDQCIF' A
#
# COMPACT_ATOMS: atom_id res chain seq x y z
N MET A 1 2.57 1.18 -16.18
CA MET A 1 2.64 -0.30 -16.33
C MET A 1 3.87 -0.88 -15.62
N ILE A 2 5.09 -0.43 -15.94
CA ILE A 2 6.33 -0.90 -15.28
C ILE A 2 6.29 -0.73 -13.76
N PHE A 3 5.84 0.42 -13.25
CA PHE A 3 5.69 0.63 -11.80
C PHE A 3 4.72 -0.34 -11.12
N LEU A 4 3.60 -0.67 -11.78
CA LEU A 4 2.60 -1.61 -11.26
C LEU A 4 3.16 -3.04 -11.23
N PHE A 5 3.96 -3.39 -12.24
CA PHE A 5 4.67 -4.66 -12.27
C PHE A 5 5.71 -4.74 -11.14
N ILE A 6 6.55 -3.72 -10.97
CA ILE A 6 7.55 -3.66 -9.90
C ILE A 6 6.90 -3.72 -8.51
N SER A 7 5.78 -3.02 -8.30
CA SER A 7 5.07 -3.07 -7.01
C SER A 7 4.53 -4.47 -6.71
N LEU A 8 4.00 -5.18 -7.72
CA LEU A 8 3.55 -6.57 -7.56
C LEU A 8 4.71 -7.52 -7.23
N PHE A 9 5.87 -7.35 -7.89
CA PHE A 9 7.07 -8.14 -7.58
C PHE A 9 7.61 -7.88 -6.17
N MET A 10 7.62 -6.62 -5.75
CA MET A 10 8.02 -6.22 -4.40
C MET A 10 7.06 -6.75 -3.34
N LEU A 11 5.78 -6.89 -3.68
CA LEU A 11 4.84 -7.69 -2.91
C LEU A 11 5.42 -9.11 -2.90
N PHE A 12 5.24 -9.96 -3.92
CA PHE A 12 5.57 -11.41 -3.90
C PHE A 12 6.95 -11.83 -3.34
N PHE A 13 8.03 -11.10 -3.60
CA PHE A 13 9.38 -11.54 -3.21
C PHE A 13 9.84 -11.07 -1.83
N LYS A 14 9.20 -10.07 -1.21
CA LYS A 14 9.64 -9.48 0.08
C LYS A 14 8.58 -9.52 1.18
N TRP A 15 7.75 -10.57 1.23
CA TRP A 15 6.66 -10.75 2.23
C TRP A 15 7.13 -10.93 3.68
N HIS A 16 8.44 -11.01 3.91
CA HIS A 16 8.97 -11.30 5.24
C HIS A 16 8.77 -10.15 6.24
N ARG A 17 8.69 -8.89 5.79
CA ARG A 17 8.45 -7.73 6.67
C ARG A 17 7.19 -6.99 6.27
N PHE A 18 6.37 -6.63 7.24
CA PHE A 18 5.08 -5.98 6.98
C PHE A 18 5.23 -4.61 6.33
N ILE A 19 6.31 -3.90 6.68
CA ILE A 19 6.68 -2.62 6.05
C ILE A 19 6.77 -2.72 4.53
N PHE A 20 7.32 -3.81 3.97
CA PHE A 20 7.44 -3.95 2.51
C PHE A 20 6.09 -4.15 1.83
N ILE A 21 5.15 -4.82 2.50
CA ILE A 21 3.78 -4.99 2.01
C ILE A 21 3.10 -3.62 1.95
N LEU A 22 3.20 -2.83 3.03
CA LEU A 22 2.64 -1.47 3.07
C LEU A 22 3.20 -0.58 1.95
N ILE A 23 4.52 -0.57 1.77
CA ILE A 23 5.18 0.22 0.72
C ILE A 23 4.72 -0.23 -0.67
N SER A 24 4.62 -1.55 -0.91
CA SER A 24 4.18 -2.07 -2.21
C SER A 24 2.74 -1.67 -2.55
N LEU A 25 1.86 -1.60 -1.55
CA LEU A 25 0.47 -1.16 -1.71
C LEU A 25 0.40 0.33 -2.04
N GLU A 26 1.21 1.19 -1.40
CA GLU A 26 1.26 2.61 -1.73
C GLU A 26 1.75 2.85 -3.18
N PHE A 27 2.81 2.17 -3.59
CA PHE A 27 3.27 2.26 -4.99
C PHE A 27 2.22 1.75 -5.98
N MET A 28 1.45 0.72 -5.61
CA MET A 28 0.35 0.24 -6.44
C MET A 28 -0.74 1.31 -6.58
N MET A 29 -1.16 1.94 -5.47
CA MET A 29 -2.15 3.03 -5.49
C MET A 29 -1.70 4.22 -6.34
N MET A 30 -0.44 4.64 -6.22
CA MET A 30 0.12 5.71 -7.06
C MET A 30 0.18 5.32 -8.54
N SER A 31 0.45 4.05 -8.86
CA SER A 31 0.47 3.60 -10.25
C SER A 31 -0.93 3.57 -10.90
N LEU A 32 -1.96 3.23 -10.11
CA LEU A 32 -3.36 3.26 -10.54
C LEU A 32 -3.83 4.71 -10.72
N PHE A 33 -3.48 5.57 -9.76
CA PHE A 33 -3.74 7.01 -9.82
C PHE A 33 -3.26 7.61 -11.15
N MET A 34 -1.99 7.39 -11.51
CA MET A 34 -1.42 7.90 -12.77
C MET A 34 -2.14 7.36 -14.01
N LYS A 35 -2.70 6.15 -13.95
CA LYS A 35 -3.46 5.55 -15.07
C LYS A 35 -4.86 6.16 -15.21
N PHE A 36 -5.48 6.50 -14.09
CA PHE A 36 -6.87 6.97 -14.05
C PHE A 36 -7.04 8.50 -14.09
N MET A 37 -5.94 9.26 -13.98
CA MET A 37 -5.91 10.72 -14.10
C MET A 37 -6.72 11.29 -15.27
N GLY A 38 -6.64 10.68 -16.45
CA GLY A 38 -7.32 11.17 -17.65
C GLY A 38 -8.77 10.72 -17.81
N LEU A 39 -9.28 9.87 -16.91
CA LEU A 39 -10.57 9.18 -17.07
C LEU A 39 -11.53 9.43 -15.91
N LEU A 40 -11.01 9.78 -14.72
CA LEU A 40 -11.82 10.05 -13.54
C LEU A 40 -12.35 11.48 -13.53
N THR A 41 -13.57 11.65 -13.02
CA THR A 41 -14.11 12.95 -12.65
C THR A 41 -13.43 13.49 -11.39
N GLU A 42 -13.40 14.81 -11.23
CA GLU A 42 -12.71 15.49 -10.13
C GLU A 42 -13.15 15.01 -8.73
N ILE A 43 -14.42 14.65 -8.56
CA ILE A 43 -14.97 14.15 -7.29
C ILE A 43 -14.40 12.76 -6.95
N MET A 44 -14.32 11.87 -7.95
CA MET A 44 -13.76 10.52 -7.77
C MET A 44 -12.27 10.57 -7.48
N PHE A 45 -11.57 11.56 -8.02
CA PHE A 45 -10.17 11.82 -7.75
C PHE A 45 -9.92 12.18 -6.28
N PHE A 46 -10.72 13.10 -5.73
CA PHE A 46 -10.62 13.48 -4.33
C PHE A 46 -10.89 12.30 -3.39
N TYR A 47 -11.93 11.50 -3.68
CA TYR A 47 -12.22 10.29 -2.92
C TYR A 47 -11.05 9.30 -2.93
N PHE A 48 -10.42 9.09 -4.09
CA PHE A 48 -9.28 8.17 -4.22
C PHE A 48 -8.08 8.61 -3.37
N MET A 49 -7.78 9.91 -3.33
CA MET A 49 -6.71 10.46 -2.49
C MET A 49 -7.02 10.33 -0.99
N CYS A 50 -8.26 10.60 -0.57
CA CYS A 50 -8.65 10.40 0.83
C CYS A 50 -8.55 8.93 1.24
N PHE A 51 -8.97 8.02 0.37
CA PHE A 51 -8.88 6.59 0.61
C PHE A 51 -7.42 6.11 0.72
N SER A 52 -6.50 6.64 -0.10
CA SER A 52 -5.07 6.29 0.02
C SER A 52 -4.47 6.71 1.35
N VAL A 53 -4.87 7.88 1.89
CA VAL A 53 -4.38 8.33 3.20
C VAL A 53 -4.96 7.49 4.34
N ILE A 54 -6.26 7.19 4.29
CA ILE A 54 -6.91 6.39 5.34
C ILE A 54 -6.32 4.98 5.37
N SER A 55 -6.09 4.36 4.21
CA SER A 55 -5.52 3.02 4.11
C SER A 55 -4.07 2.96 4.62
N SER A 56 -3.24 3.99 4.39
CA SER A 56 -1.86 4.02 4.91
C SER A 56 -1.81 4.17 6.43
N ILE A 57 -2.65 5.03 7.01
CA ILE A 57 -2.76 5.19 8.48
C ILE A 57 -3.22 3.89 9.13
N LEU A 58 -4.27 3.26 8.60
CA LEU A 58 -4.76 1.97 9.11
C LEU A 58 -3.69 0.88 9.00
N GLY A 59 -2.94 0.82 7.89
CA GLY A 59 -1.84 -0.10 7.71
C GLY A 59 -0.74 0.04 8.76
N MET A 60 -0.37 1.28 9.10
CA MET A 60 0.60 1.56 10.16
C MET A 60 0.08 1.18 11.54
N VAL A 61 -1.20 1.40 11.83
CA VAL A 61 -1.81 0.99 13.10
C VAL A 61 -1.78 -0.54 13.26
N VAL A 62 -2.06 -1.28 12.18
CA VAL A 62 -1.96 -2.75 12.18
C VAL A 62 -0.53 -3.22 12.43
N MET A 63 0.46 -2.59 11.79
CA MET A 63 1.88 -2.89 12.01
C MET A 63 2.29 -2.71 13.47
N VAL A 64 1.97 -1.55 14.06
CA VAL A 64 2.30 -1.25 15.45
C VAL A 64 1.56 -2.20 16.41
N GLY A 65 0.31 -2.52 16.10
CA GLY A 65 -0.46 -3.53 16.83
C GLY A 65 0.24 -4.90 16.80
N GLY A 66 0.63 -5.37 15.62
CA GLY A 66 1.35 -6.63 15.44
C GLY A 66 2.67 -6.69 16.20
N MET A 67 3.50 -5.65 16.08
CA MET A 67 4.77 -5.54 16.82
C MET A 67 4.55 -5.56 18.34
N LYS A 68 3.48 -4.95 18.85
CA LYS A 68 3.17 -4.93 20.29
C LYS A 68 2.84 -6.33 20.84
N PHE A 69 2.21 -7.20 20.06
CA PHE A 69 1.83 -8.55 20.50
C PHE A 69 2.89 -9.61 20.20
N TYR A 70 3.57 -9.54 19.06
CA TYR A 70 4.51 -10.58 18.58
C TYR A 70 5.99 -10.19 18.72
N GLY A 71 6.29 -8.92 19.05
CA GLY A 71 7.66 -8.44 19.27
C GLY A 71 8.51 -8.33 18.00
N SER A 72 8.00 -8.74 16.84
CA SER A 72 8.69 -8.64 15.55
C SER A 72 7.78 -8.12 14.45
N ASP A 73 8.38 -7.52 13.42
CA ASP A 73 7.71 -7.02 12.21
C ASP A 73 7.54 -8.11 11.13
N GLN A 74 7.76 -9.37 11.51
CA GLN A 74 7.72 -10.48 10.58
C GLN A 74 6.28 -10.92 10.36
N CYS A 75 5.87 -11.01 9.10
CA CYS A 75 4.51 -11.45 8.74
C CYS A 75 4.38 -12.96 8.67
N ILE A 76 5.50 -13.64 8.44
CA ILE A 76 5.60 -15.08 8.30
C ILE A 76 6.28 -15.54 9.58
N PHE A 77 5.57 -16.39 10.34
CA PHE A 77 6.11 -17.03 11.54
C PHE A 77 7.37 -17.83 11.25
#